data_AF-Q2NST5-F1
#
_entry.id   AF-Q2NST5-F1
#
_cell.length_a   1.000
_cell.length_b   1.000
_cell.length_c   1.000
_cell.angle_alpha   90.00
_cell.angle_beta   90.00
_cell.angle_gamma   90.00
#
_symmetry.space_group_name_H-M   'P 1'
#
loop_
_entity.id
_entity.type
_entity.pdbx_description
1 polymer ?
#
loop_
_entity_poly.entity_id
_entity_poly.type
_entity_poly.pdbx_seq_one_letter_code
_entity_poly.pdbx_strand_id
1 'polypeptide(L)'
;MSNTISVSKYVAQPALCHGHVPTPASRAYIAWQQGKLYTGQLNQREACKFFPAFTSGLADPVAPTDINNMLPPPDGKIASANQGNSEFLDEPGTHWEKHKVAAGELLKFFWTYSAIYLTRRWNYFITRQDWDPSAPLKPFPIRREAVFQG
;
A
#
# COMPACT_ATOMS: atom_id res chain seq x y z
N MET A 1 22.25 52.28 -0.50
CA MET A 1 22.76 50.90 -0.47
C MET A 1 21.55 49.99 -0.42
N SER A 2 21.25 49.26 -1.50
CA SER A 2 20.05 48.43 -1.63
C SER A 2 20.42 46.99 -1.29
N ASN A 3 19.83 46.43 -0.23
CA ASN A 3 20.02 45.04 0.14
C ASN A 3 18.97 44.18 -0.57
N THR A 4 19.38 43.51 -1.65
CA THR A 4 18.57 42.51 -2.34
C THR A 4 18.58 41.21 -1.53
N ILE A 5 17.44 40.84 -0.95
CA ILE A 5 17.26 39.52 -0.33
C ILE A 5 17.01 38.52 -1.45
N SER A 6 18.03 37.72 -1.78
CA SER A 6 17.87 36.57 -2.66
C SER A 6 17.13 35.47 -1.90
N VAL A 7 15.85 35.29 -2.21
CA VAL A 7 15.11 34.10 -1.77
C VAL A 7 15.71 32.91 -2.51
N SER A 8 16.55 32.15 -1.81
CA SER A 8 17.02 30.85 -2.28
C SER A 8 15.79 30.00 -2.57
N LYS A 9 15.58 29.66 -3.85
CA LYS A 9 14.59 28.66 -4.24
C LYS A 9 15.08 27.33 -3.67
N TYR A 10 14.67 27.02 -2.44
CA TYR A 10 14.69 25.64 -1.99
C TYR A 10 13.87 24.86 -3.01
N VAL A 11 14.56 24.13 -3.89
CA VAL A 11 13.95 23.05 -4.64
C VAL A 11 13.45 22.11 -3.55
N ALA A 12 12.14 22.10 -3.31
CA ALA A 12 11.56 21.10 -2.44
C ALA A 12 12.00 19.75 -3.01
N GLN A 13 12.86 19.03 -2.27
CA GLN A 13 13.05 17.62 -2.56
C GLN A 13 11.64 17.02 -2.64
N PRO A 14 11.34 16.16 -3.64
CA PRO A 14 10.03 15.55 -3.71
C PRO A 14 9.73 14.97 -2.34
N ALA A 15 8.71 15.54 -1.68
CA ALA A 15 8.27 15.04 -0.39
C ALA A 15 8.07 13.55 -0.60
N LEU A 16 8.71 12.74 0.23
CA LEU A 16 8.54 11.31 0.15
C LEU A 16 7.08 11.02 0.59
N CYS A 17 6.21 10.98 -0.42
CA CYS A 17 4.76 10.78 -0.46
C CYS A 17 4.22 9.48 0.16
N HIS A 18 4.41 9.18 1.45
CA HIS A 18 4.48 7.76 1.80
C HIS A 18 3.99 7.31 3.17
N GLY A 19 3.78 5.99 3.27
CA GLY A 19 3.57 5.28 4.53
C GLY A 19 3.79 3.78 4.41
N HIS A 20 3.88 3.12 5.57
CA HIS A 20 4.06 1.66 5.66
C HIS A 20 3.47 1.12 6.96
N VAL A 21 3.28 -0.20 7.04
CA VAL A 21 2.83 -0.90 8.24
C VAL A 21 4.02 -1.62 8.88
N PRO A 22 4.60 -1.07 9.96
CA PRO A 22 5.62 -1.76 10.75
C PRO A 22 5.02 -2.79 11.72
N THR A 23 3.75 -2.66 12.10
CA THR A 23 3.11 -3.55 13.09
C THR A 23 1.68 -3.95 12.67
N PRO A 24 1.39 -5.27 12.54
CA PRO A 24 2.38 -6.32 12.36
C PRO A 24 3.25 -6.05 11.13
N ALA A 25 4.51 -6.46 11.15
CA ALA A 25 5.47 -6.13 10.09
C ALA A 25 4.95 -6.57 8.71
N SER A 26 4.70 -5.60 7.83
CA SER A 26 4.29 -5.91 6.45
C SER A 26 5.43 -6.55 5.67
N ARG A 27 5.09 -7.26 4.58
CA ARG A 27 6.06 -7.88 3.67
C ARG A 27 7.12 -6.87 3.18
N ALA A 28 6.69 -5.66 2.83
CA ALA A 28 7.58 -4.58 2.41
C ALA A 28 8.47 -4.10 3.58
N TYR A 29 7.93 -3.98 4.79
CA TYR A 29 8.72 -3.59 5.97
C TYR A 29 9.82 -4.62 6.28
N ILE A 30 9.48 -5.91 6.25
CA ILE A 30 10.46 -7.01 6.45
C ILE A 30 11.53 -6.96 5.36
N ALA A 31 11.14 -6.77 4.08
CA ALA A 31 12.10 -6.65 2.98
C ALA A 31 13.02 -5.43 3.14
N TRP A 32 12.51 -4.31 3.65
CA TRP A 32 13.32 -3.13 3.99
C TRP A 32 14.29 -3.42 5.14
N GLN A 33 13.86 -4.10 6.20
CA GLN A 33 14.76 -4.52 7.29
C GLN A 33 15.89 -5.45 6.80
N GLN A 34 15.61 -6.25 5.76
CA GLN A 34 16.59 -7.11 5.10
C GLN A 34 17.49 -6.36 4.08
N GLY A 35 17.33 -5.04 3.92
CA GLY A 35 18.09 -4.24 2.96
C GLY A 35 17.71 -4.47 1.50
N LYS A 36 16.61 -5.16 1.21
CA LYS A 36 16.11 -5.41 -0.15
C LYS A 36 15.33 -4.24 -0.74
N LEU A 37 14.85 -3.34 0.13
CA LEU A 37 14.20 -2.09 -0.26
C LEU A 37 14.91 -0.92 0.41
N TYR A 38 15.04 0.20 -0.29
CA TYR A 38 15.42 1.46 0.35
C TYR A 38 14.20 2.17 0.97
N THR A 39 14.44 3.16 1.83
CA THR A 39 13.38 3.82 2.60
C THR A 39 12.28 4.44 1.74
N GLY A 40 12.60 5.00 0.58
CA GLY A 40 11.57 5.48 -0.36
C GLY A 40 10.74 4.33 -0.92
N GLN A 41 11.35 3.25 -1.42
CA GLN A 41 10.64 2.08 -1.93
C GLN A 41 9.64 1.48 -0.93
N LEU A 42 10.03 1.30 0.32
CA LEU A 42 9.15 0.82 1.41
C LEU A 42 7.84 1.62 1.48
N ASN A 43 7.99 2.91 1.25
CA ASN A 43 7.05 3.96 1.54
C ASN A 43 6.18 4.28 0.30
N GLN A 44 6.67 3.99 -0.92
CA GLN A 44 5.92 4.13 -2.17
C GLN A 44 5.27 2.80 -2.62
N ARG A 45 4.61 2.07 -1.71
CA ARG A 45 3.67 1.00 -2.10
C ARG A 45 2.35 1.61 -2.59
N GLU A 46 2.48 2.57 -3.50
CA GLU A 46 1.40 3.41 -3.98
C GLU A 46 0.84 2.83 -5.26
N ALA A 47 -0.46 2.60 -5.25
CA ALA A 47 -1.27 2.14 -6.35
C ALA A 47 -2.61 2.85 -6.33
N CYS A 48 -3.38 2.68 -7.39
CA CYS A 48 -4.67 3.34 -7.43
C CYS A 48 -5.66 2.81 -6.39
N LYS A 49 -6.53 3.71 -5.93
CA LYS A 49 -7.60 3.44 -4.97
C LYS A 49 -8.71 2.57 -5.55
N PHE A 50 -9.61 2.14 -4.65
CA PHE A 50 -10.80 1.32 -4.94
C PHE A 50 -10.53 -0.13 -5.30
N PHE A 51 -9.41 -0.69 -4.87
CA PHE A 51 -9.28 -2.15 -4.80
C PHE A 51 -10.51 -2.76 -4.09
N PRO A 52 -11.15 -3.83 -4.62
CA PRO A 52 -10.71 -4.71 -5.72
C PRO A 52 -11.32 -4.39 -7.11
N ALA A 53 -11.68 -3.14 -7.40
CA ALA A 53 -12.12 -2.75 -8.74
C ALA A 53 -11.02 -3.00 -9.79
N PHE A 54 -11.43 -3.12 -11.05
CA PHE A 54 -10.54 -3.32 -12.20
C PHE A 54 -10.69 -2.24 -13.28
N THR A 55 -11.51 -1.23 -13.00
CA THR A 55 -11.82 -0.13 -13.92
C THR A 55 -11.35 1.19 -13.33
N SER A 56 -11.00 2.12 -14.22
CA SER A 56 -10.75 3.52 -13.88
C SER A 56 -12.03 4.35 -14.00
N GLY A 57 -11.98 5.60 -13.53
CA GLY A 57 -13.06 6.58 -13.67
C GLY A 57 -14.19 6.44 -12.67
N LEU A 58 -14.06 5.55 -11.67
CA LEU A 58 -15.03 5.43 -10.60
C LEU A 58 -14.92 6.63 -9.66
N ALA A 59 -16.08 7.15 -9.24
CA ALA A 59 -16.19 8.16 -8.19
C ALA A 59 -16.31 7.48 -6.81
N ASP A 60 -15.94 8.21 -5.76
CA ASP A 60 -16.13 7.71 -4.41
C ASP A 60 -17.62 7.77 -4.01
N PRO A 61 -18.25 6.68 -3.52
CA PRO A 61 -19.68 6.65 -3.24
C PRO A 61 -20.10 7.54 -2.07
N VAL A 62 -19.18 7.87 -1.14
CA VAL A 62 -19.47 8.70 0.04
C VAL A 62 -18.77 10.06 -0.01
N ALA A 63 -17.91 10.28 -1.02
CA ALA A 63 -17.23 11.54 -1.24
C ALA A 63 -17.13 11.88 -2.75
N PRO A 64 -18.26 12.26 -3.39
CA PRO A 64 -18.33 12.44 -4.84
C PRO A 64 -17.37 13.50 -5.41
N THR A 65 -16.83 14.37 -4.56
CA THR A 65 -15.84 15.41 -4.93
C THR A 65 -14.40 14.90 -4.94
N ASP A 66 -14.14 13.69 -4.45
CA ASP A 66 -12.81 13.08 -4.53
C ASP A 66 -12.45 12.76 -5.98
N ILE A 67 -11.19 12.96 -6.36
CA ILE A 67 -10.66 12.65 -7.70
C ILE A 67 -10.96 11.18 -8.05
N ASN A 68 -11.47 10.89 -9.25
CA ASN A 68 -11.78 9.51 -9.66
C ASN A 68 -10.55 8.60 -9.65
N ASN A 69 -10.76 7.28 -9.53
CA ASN A 69 -9.64 6.34 -9.58
C ASN A 69 -9.03 6.22 -11.00
N MET A 70 -7.73 6.01 -11.05
CA MET A 70 -7.00 5.42 -12.17
C MET A 70 -7.08 3.89 -12.15
N LEU A 71 -6.45 3.24 -13.13
CA LEU A 71 -6.41 1.78 -13.23
C LEU A 71 -5.71 1.17 -12.00
N PRO A 72 -6.34 0.21 -11.31
CA PRO A 72 -5.71 -0.52 -10.21
C PRO A 72 -4.58 -1.44 -10.67
N PRO A 73 -3.72 -1.93 -9.76
CA PRO A 73 -2.67 -2.89 -10.10
C PRO A 73 -3.26 -4.14 -10.78
N PRO A 74 -2.61 -4.66 -11.83
CA PRO A 74 -3.04 -5.91 -12.45
C PRO A 74 -2.84 -7.10 -11.51
N ASP A 75 -3.48 -8.21 -11.86
CA ASP A 75 -3.30 -9.50 -11.19
C ASP A 75 -1.82 -9.87 -11.05
N GLY A 76 -1.44 -10.36 -9.87
CA GLY A 76 -0.06 -10.70 -9.56
C GLY A 76 0.86 -9.51 -9.33
N LYS A 77 0.34 -8.27 -9.26
CA LYS A 77 1.12 -7.05 -8.94
C LYS A 77 0.58 -6.29 -7.72
N ILE A 78 -0.23 -6.97 -6.90
CA ILE A 78 -0.88 -6.37 -5.74
C ILE A 78 0.12 -6.03 -4.65
N ALA A 79 1.07 -6.92 -4.34
CA ALA A 79 2.00 -6.73 -3.22
C ALA A 79 3.09 -5.70 -3.54
N SER A 80 3.53 -5.65 -4.80
CA SER A 80 4.45 -4.60 -5.27
C SER A 80 3.75 -3.28 -5.61
N ALA A 81 2.42 -3.21 -5.60
CA ALA A 81 1.68 -2.05 -6.12
C ALA A 81 2.03 -1.74 -7.61
N ASN A 82 2.43 -2.76 -8.38
CA ASN A 82 2.92 -2.64 -9.76
C ASN A 82 4.15 -1.72 -9.93
N GLN A 83 5.00 -1.64 -8.90
CA GLN A 83 6.23 -0.86 -8.93
C GLN A 83 7.41 -1.77 -9.31
N GLY A 84 7.98 -1.56 -10.50
CA GLY A 84 8.96 -2.49 -11.13
C GLY A 84 10.23 -2.78 -10.31
N ASN A 85 10.58 -1.93 -9.35
CA ASN A 85 11.76 -2.10 -8.49
C ASN A 85 11.54 -2.99 -7.25
N SER A 86 10.41 -3.68 -7.20
CA SER A 86 9.94 -4.41 -6.01
C SER A 86 9.06 -5.62 -6.36
N GLU A 87 9.12 -6.07 -7.62
CA GLU A 87 8.29 -7.17 -8.14
C GLU A 87 8.55 -8.49 -7.41
N PHE A 88 9.70 -8.65 -6.77
CA PHE A 88 9.98 -9.80 -5.90
C PHE A 88 8.95 -9.92 -4.75
N LEU A 89 8.31 -8.81 -4.35
CA LEU A 89 7.23 -8.83 -3.37
C LEU A 89 6.00 -9.59 -3.86
N ASP A 90 5.85 -9.80 -5.17
CA ASP A 90 4.73 -10.54 -5.76
C ASP A 90 5.00 -12.04 -5.88
N GLU A 91 6.20 -12.51 -5.53
CA GLU A 91 6.53 -13.93 -5.60
C GLU A 91 5.56 -14.77 -4.75
N PRO A 92 4.95 -15.82 -5.32
CA PRO A 92 4.09 -16.70 -4.57
C PRO A 92 4.90 -17.64 -3.67
N GLY A 93 4.20 -18.32 -2.76
CA GLY A 93 4.75 -19.39 -1.97
C GLY A 93 4.80 -19.11 -0.47
N THR A 94 5.37 -20.09 0.23
CA THR A 94 5.36 -20.18 1.70
C THR A 94 6.63 -19.64 2.35
N HIS A 95 7.59 -19.14 1.57
CA HIS A 95 8.87 -18.63 2.06
C HIS A 95 8.76 -17.28 2.80
N TRP A 96 7.64 -16.56 2.64
CA TRP A 96 7.38 -15.33 3.37
C TRP A 96 7.30 -15.57 4.88
N GLU A 97 7.90 -14.66 5.64
CA GLU A 97 7.72 -14.58 7.10
C GLU A 97 6.25 -14.31 7.43
N LYS A 98 5.72 -15.02 8.43
CA LYS A 98 4.29 -14.98 8.79
C LYS A 98 4.14 -14.68 10.27
N HIS A 99 3.21 -13.80 10.58
CA HIS A 99 2.76 -13.57 11.95
C HIS A 99 1.83 -14.70 12.36
N LYS A 100 2.05 -15.26 13.55
CA LYS A 100 1.12 -16.21 14.16
C LYS A 100 -0.09 -15.43 14.64
N VAL A 101 -1.27 -15.83 14.19
CA VAL A 101 -2.56 -15.23 14.56
C VAL A 101 -3.59 -16.34 14.75
N ALA A 102 -4.54 -16.13 15.66
CA ALA A 102 -5.68 -17.00 15.87
C ALA A 102 -6.96 -16.41 15.29
N ALA A 103 -7.93 -17.28 14.96
CA ALA A 103 -9.24 -16.83 14.51
C ALA A 103 -9.95 -16.05 15.63
N GLY A 104 -10.50 -14.88 15.31
CA GLY A 104 -11.15 -13.99 16.28
C GLY A 104 -10.20 -13.19 17.18
N GLU A 105 -8.88 -13.32 16.99
CA GLU A 105 -7.90 -12.53 17.73
C GLU A 105 -7.98 -11.05 17.35
N LEU A 106 -7.89 -10.17 18.36
CA LEU A 106 -7.80 -8.73 18.14
C LEU A 106 -6.38 -8.36 17.67
N LEU A 107 -6.25 -8.13 16.36
CA LEU A 107 -4.99 -7.70 15.76
C LEU A 107 -4.90 -6.17 15.70
N LYS A 108 -3.82 -5.60 16.26
CA LYS A 108 -3.55 -4.16 16.20
C LYS A 108 -2.67 -3.82 15.01
N PHE A 109 -3.15 -2.88 14.19
CA PHE A 109 -2.39 -2.34 13.06
C PHE A 109 -1.90 -0.93 13.38
N PHE A 110 -0.62 -0.68 13.14
CA PHE A 110 -0.02 0.64 13.20
C PHE A 110 0.52 1.02 11.83
N TRP A 111 0.17 2.22 11.38
CA TRP A 111 0.72 2.84 10.19
C TRP A 111 1.70 3.93 10.59
N THR A 112 2.83 3.97 9.90
CA THR A 112 3.74 5.11 9.94
C THR A 112 3.53 5.91 8.66
N TYR A 113 3.23 7.20 8.80
CA TYR A 113 3.14 8.14 7.68
C TYR A 113 4.36 9.04 7.70
N SER A 114 5.08 9.14 6.58
CA SER A 114 6.19 10.08 6.42
C SER A 114 5.78 11.40 5.77
N ALA A 115 4.52 11.51 5.36
CA ALA A 115 3.93 12.70 4.77
C ALA A 115 2.46 12.85 5.18
N ILE A 116 1.94 14.07 5.10
CA ILE A 116 0.55 14.39 5.46
C ILE A 116 -0.33 14.21 4.22
N TYR A 117 -1.33 13.33 4.33
CA TYR A 117 -2.36 13.12 3.32
C TYR A 117 -3.76 13.24 3.90
N LEU A 118 -4.64 13.92 3.15
CA LEU A 118 -6.07 13.76 3.34
C LEU A 118 -6.44 12.33 2.97
N THR A 119 -6.73 11.52 3.97
CA THR A 119 -7.01 10.10 3.79
C THR A 119 -8.50 9.85 3.88
N ARG A 120 -9.06 9.18 2.87
CA ARG A 120 -10.50 8.91 2.80
C ARG A 120 -10.94 7.74 3.69
N ARG A 121 -10.20 6.63 3.64
CA ARG A 121 -10.48 5.41 4.41
C ARG A 121 -9.29 4.46 4.39
N TRP A 122 -9.26 3.53 5.34
CA TRP A 122 -8.38 2.36 5.29
C TRP A 122 -9.22 1.09 5.17
N ASN A 123 -8.85 0.22 4.23
CA ASN A 123 -9.52 -1.06 4.02
C ASN A 123 -8.54 -2.19 4.29
N TYR A 124 -8.98 -3.19 5.05
CA TYR A 124 -8.21 -4.40 5.33
C TYR A 124 -8.91 -5.60 4.71
N PHE A 125 -8.16 -6.38 3.93
CA PHE A 125 -8.64 -7.56 3.23
C PHE A 125 -7.94 -8.81 3.75
N ILE A 126 -8.64 -9.95 3.66
CA ILE A 126 -8.10 -11.27 4.00
C ILE A 126 -8.33 -12.25 2.85
N THR A 127 -7.38 -13.15 2.62
CA THR A 127 -7.55 -14.24 1.66
C THR A 127 -8.68 -15.17 2.11
N ARG A 128 -9.35 -15.80 1.16
CA ARG A 128 -10.32 -16.86 1.47
C ARG A 128 -9.59 -18.13 1.92
N GLN A 129 -10.34 -19.00 2.62
CA GLN A 129 -9.83 -20.28 3.12
C GLN A 129 -9.41 -21.23 1.98
N ASP A 130 -10.00 -21.08 0.80
CA ASP A 130 -9.74 -21.86 -0.41
C ASP A 130 -8.67 -21.23 -1.34
N TRP A 131 -7.94 -20.21 -0.87
CA TRP A 131 -6.87 -19.58 -1.65
C TRP A 131 -5.63 -20.48 -1.78
N ASP A 132 -5.06 -20.56 -2.99
CA ASP A 132 -3.81 -21.26 -3.29
C ASP A 132 -2.58 -20.40 -2.97
N PRO A 133 -1.75 -20.76 -1.96
CA PRO A 133 -0.56 -19.99 -1.60
C PRO A 133 0.58 -20.06 -2.61
N SER A 134 0.53 -21.00 -3.55
CA SER A 134 1.51 -21.14 -4.63
C SER A 134 1.18 -20.30 -5.87
N ALA A 135 0.00 -19.66 -5.89
CA ALA A 135 -0.41 -18.75 -6.95
C ALA A 135 -0.13 -17.29 -6.57
N PRO A 136 0.21 -16.42 -7.55
CA PRO A 136 0.31 -14.98 -7.32
C PRO A 136 -0.99 -14.40 -6.74
N LEU A 137 -0.88 -13.33 -5.96
CA LEU A 137 -2.05 -12.65 -5.39
C LEU A 137 -2.90 -12.03 -6.50
N LYS A 138 -4.20 -12.31 -6.46
CA LYS A 138 -5.22 -11.78 -7.37
C LYS A 138 -6.40 -11.26 -6.56
N PRO A 139 -7.17 -10.27 -7.03
CA PRO A 139 -8.30 -9.72 -6.28
C PRO A 139 -9.40 -10.77 -6.05
N PHE A 140 -9.47 -11.79 -6.90
CA PHE A 140 -10.19 -13.03 -6.67
C PHE A 140 -9.15 -14.13 -6.44
N PRO A 141 -9.01 -14.74 -5.23
CA PRO A 141 -10.04 -15.04 -4.23
C PRO A 141 -9.86 -14.27 -2.89
N ILE A 142 -9.53 -12.98 -2.91
CA ILE A 142 -9.55 -12.18 -1.68
C ILE A 142 -11.02 -11.93 -1.30
N ARG A 143 -11.40 -12.02 -0.01
CA ARG A 143 -12.77 -11.67 0.41
C ARG A 143 -13.03 -10.21 -0.01
N ARG A 144 -14.08 -10.01 -0.82
CA ARG A 144 -14.45 -8.69 -1.35
C ARG A 144 -15.00 -7.75 -0.29
N GLU A 145 -15.40 -8.30 0.85
CA GLU A 145 -15.82 -7.55 2.02
C GLU A 145 -14.57 -7.19 2.84
N ALA A 146 -14.33 -5.89 3.01
CA ALA A 146 -13.35 -5.42 3.97
C ALA A 146 -13.78 -5.92 5.37
N VAL A 147 -12.85 -6.55 6.08
CA VAL A 147 -13.16 -7.15 7.40
C VAL A 147 -13.41 -6.05 8.45
N PHE A 148 -12.85 -4.85 8.22
CA PHE A 148 -13.08 -3.65 9.01
C PHE A 148 -13.04 -2.42 8.10
N GLN A 149 -13.96 -1.48 8.31
CA GLN A 149 -13.92 -0.12 7.77
C GLN A 149 -13.68 0.85 8.94
N GLY A 150 -12.67 1.70 8.82
CA GLY A 150 -12.33 2.75 9.77
C GLY A 150 -11.89 4.02 9.07
#